data_AF-A0A8S2VHE8-F1
#
_entry.id   AF-A0A8S2VHE8-F1
#
_cell.length_a   1.000
_cell.length_b   1.000
_cell.length_c   1.000
_cell.angle_alpha   90.00
_cell.angle_beta   90.00
_cell.angle_gamma   90.00
#
_symmetry.space_group_name_H-M   'P 1'
#
loop_
_entity.id
_entity.type
_entity.pdbx_description
1 polymer ?
#
loop_
_entity_poly.entity_id
_entity_poly.type
_entity_poly.pdbx_seq_one_letter_code
_entity_poly.pdbx_strand_id
1 'polypeptide(L)' 'MKNLFPEEKDPLISAAVLLANVYASSGEIDKASNIRLEIHKSGTKKKVGLTWITVDGQLY' A
#
# COMPACT_ATOMS: atom_id res chain seq x y z
N MET A 1 -29.54 3.87 4.92
CA MET A 1 -28.27 4.61 4.90
C MET A 1 -27.32 3.88 3.96
N LYS A 2 -26.74 4.56 2.96
CA LYS A 2 -25.67 3.95 2.15
C LYS A 2 -24.41 3.93 3.00
N ASN A 3 -23.77 2.77 3.13
CA ASN A 3 -22.46 2.67 3.77
C ASN A 3 -21.48 3.52 2.94
N LEU A 4 -20.96 4.59 3.55
CA LEU A 4 -20.03 5.53 2.89
C LEU A 4 -18.69 4.88 2.55
N PHE A 5 -18.39 3.75 3.18
CA PHE A 5 -17.17 3.00 2.96
C PHE A 5 -17.52 1.53 2.73
N PRO A 6 -16.95 0.89 1.70
CA PRO A 6 -17.10 -0.54 1.54
C PRO A 6 -16.50 -1.25 2.76
N GLU A 7 -17.15 -2.32 3.20
CA GLU A 7 -16.62 -3.29 4.17
C GLU A 7 -15.51 -4.14 3.53
N GLU A 8 -14.60 -3.50 2.80
CA GLU A 8 -13.47 -4.16 2.16
C GLU A 8 -12.44 -4.41 3.27
N LYS A 9 -12.26 -5.68 3.67
CA LYS A 9 -11.11 -6.08 4.49
C LYS A 9 -9.86 -5.81 3.68
N ASP A 10 -9.27 -4.62 3.84
CA ASP A 10 -7.98 -4.32 3.23
C ASP A 10 -6.96 -5.28 3.84
N PRO A 11 -6.32 -6.16 3.06
CA PRO A 11 -5.29 -7.08 3.54
C PRO A 11 -3.99 -6.36 3.99
N LEU A 12 -4.06 -5.05 4.27
CA LEU A 12 -2.95 -4.18 4.65
C LEU A 12 -1.81 -4.22 3.63
N ILE A 13 -2.14 -4.42 2.36
CA ILE A 13 -1.16 -4.58 1.28
C ILE A 13 -0.27 -3.34 1.13
N SER A 14 -0.85 -2.15 1.35
CA SER A 14 -0.11 -0.89 1.35
C SER A 14 0.91 -0.82 2.49
N ALA A 15 0.58 -1.34 3.68
CA ALA A 15 1.49 -1.38 4.81
C ALA A 15 2.63 -2.39 4.58
N ALA A 16 2.34 -3.55 3.99
CA ALA A 16 3.36 -4.53 3.61
C ALA A 16 4.35 -3.96 2.58
N VAL A 17 3.86 -3.23 1.57
CA VAL A 17 4.73 -2.52 0.60
C VAL A 17 5.59 -1.47 1.29
N LEU A 18 5.01 -0.66 2.18
CA LEU A 18 5.76 0.33 2.95
C LEU A 18 6.88 -0.33 3.78
N LEU A 19 6.56 -1.41 4.49
CA LEU A 19 7.51 -2.15 5.31
C LEU A 19 8.66 -2.73 4.48
N ALA A 20 8.37 -3.31 3.31
CA ALA A 20 9.40 -3.79 2.39
C ALA A 20 10.34 -2.66 1.92
N ASN A 21 9.81 -1.45 1.70
CA ASN A 21 10.62 -0.29 1.32
C ASN A 21 11.50 0.20 2.48
N VAL A 22 10.99 0.20 3.72
CA VAL A 22 11.78 0.55 4.91
C VAL A 22 12.95 -0.42 5.07
N TYR A 23 12.71 -1.74 4.97
CA TYR A 23 13.78 -2.73 5.04
C TYR A 23 14.80 -2.59 3.91
N ALA A 24 14.35 -2.30 2.69
CA ALA A 24 15.27 -2.04 1.59
C ALA A 24 16.14 -0.79 1.85
N SER A 25 15.52 0.27 2.39
CA SER A 25 16.21 1.52 2.74
C SER A 25 17.21 1.36 3.89
N SER A 26 16.99 0.41 4.81
CA SER A 26 17.94 0.10 5.90
C SER A 26 19.04 -0.89 5.48
N GLY A 27 19.04 -1.35 4.22
CA GLY A 27 19.99 -2.36 3.73
C GLY A 27 19.62 -3.80 4.08
N GLU A 28 18.45 -4.03 4.67
CA GLU A 28 17.93 -5.35 5.04
C GLU A 28 17.23 -6.03 3.85
N ILE A 29 18.01 -6.28 2.78
CA ILE A 29 17.52 -6.75 1.49
C ILE A 29 16.73 -8.08 1.59
N ASP A 30 17.18 -9.02 2.42
CA ASP A 30 16.51 -10.32 2.58
C ASP A 30 15.09 -10.17 3.16
N LYS A 31 14.92 -9.27 4.15
CA LYS A 31 13.60 -9.00 4.73
C LYS A 31 12.67 -8.34 3.73
N ALA A 32 13.17 -7.38 2.95
CA ALA A 32 12.42 -6.74 1.88
C ALA A 32 11.99 -7.75 0.80
N SER A 33 12.90 -8.65 0.41
CA SER A 33 12.65 -9.71 -0.56
C SER A 33 11.57 -10.69 -0.08
N ASN A 34 11.68 -11.15 1.17
CA ASN A 34 10.70 -12.06 1.77
C ASN A 34 9.28 -11.47 1.76
N ILE A 35 9.12 -10.20 2.15
CA ILE A 35 7.80 -9.55 2.11
C ILE A 35 7.25 -9.48 0.69
N ARG A 36 8.09 -9.11 -0.29
CA ARG A 36 7.67 -9.02 -1.70
C ARG A 36 7.27 -10.38 -2.27
N LEU A 37 7.97 -11.45 -1.89
CA LEU A 37 7.62 -12.82 -2.27
C LEU A 37 6.28 -13.25 -1.67
N GLU A 38 6.03 -12.98 -0.39
CA GLU A 38 4.74 -13.31 0.23
C GLU A 38 3.59 -12.52 -0.39
N ILE A 39 3.79 -11.23 -0.70
CA ILE A 39 2.84 -10.42 -1.47
C ILE A 39 2.57 -11.08 -2.82
N HIS A 40 3.61 -11.48 -3.56
CA HIS A 40 3.47 -12.11 -4.87
C HIS A 40 2.72 -13.44 -4.81
N LYS A 41 3.08 -14.32 -3.87
CA LYS A 41 2.43 -15.62 -3.64
C LYS A 41 0.95 -15.47 -3.29
N SER A 42 0.60 -14.42 -2.55
CA SER A 42 -0.80 -14.15 -2.19
C SER A 42 -1.68 -13.74 -3.38
N GLY A 43 -1.08 -13.39 -4.54
CA GLY A 43 -1.80 -12.83 -5.69
C GLY A 43 -2.39 -11.43 -5.45
N THR A 44 -2.18 -10.87 -4.25
CA THR A 44 -2.74 -9.59 -3.84
C THR A 44 -2.02 -8.45 -4.54
N LYS A 45 -2.79 -7.54 -5.13
CA LYS A 45 -2.26 -6.32 -5.75
C LYS A 45 -2.71 -5.10 -4.95
N LYS A 46 -1.81 -4.14 -4.77
CA LYS A 46 -2.17 -2.85 -4.19
C LYS A 46 -3.15 -2.15 -5.13
N LYS A 47 -4.31 -1.75 -4.61
CA LYS A 47 -5.25 -0.87 -5.32
C LYS A 47 -4.60 0.49 -5.51
N VAL A 48 -4.61 1.01 -6.74
CA VAL A 48 -4.11 2.36 -7.01
C VAL A 48 -5.06 3.34 -6.31
N GLY A 49 -4.52 4.13 -5.39
CA GLY A 49 -5.25 5.22 -4.75
C GLY A 49 -5.08 6.49 -5.56
N LEU A 50 -6.17 7.21 -5.80
CA LEU A 50 -6.16 8.59 -6.25
C LEU A 50 -6.31 9.48 -5.02
N THR A 51 -5.35 10.37 -4.81
CA THR A 51 -5.46 11.42 -3.80
C THR A 51 -5.53 12.74 -4.52
N TRP A 52 -6.52 13.57 -4.17
CA TRP A 52 -6.56 14.95 -4.60
C TRP A 52 -5.76 15.79 -3.64
N ILE A 53 -4.98 16.73 -4.17
CA ILE A 53 -4.33 17.76 -3.36
C ILE A 53 -4.90 19.13 -3.72
N THR A 54 -5.03 19.99 -2.72
CA THR A 54 -5.41 21.39 -2.97
C THR A 54 -4.15 22.24 -2.90
N VAL A 55 -3.83 22.96 -3.97
CA VAL A 55 -2.72 23.92 -4.04
C VAL A 55 -3.33 25.28 -4.39
N ASP A 56 -3.13 26.28 -3.53
CA ASP A 56 -3.65 27.65 -3.70
C ASP A 56 -5.17 27.70 -4.02
N GLY A 57 -5.95 26.81 -3.41
CA GLY A 57 -7.39 26.72 -3.62
C GLY A 57 -7.83 26.00 -4.89
N GLN A 58 -6.90 25.45 -5.69
CA GLN A 58 -7.18 24.63 -6.87
C GLN A 58 -6.96 23.15 -6.56
N LEU A 59 -7.89 22.30 -7.03
CA LEU A 59 -7.86 20.84 -6.84
C LEU A 59 -7.07 20.18 -7.98
N TYR A 60 -6.08 19.35 -7.63
CA TYR A 60 -5.21 18.59 -8.54
C TYR A 60 -5.21 17.10 -8.23
#